data_AF-A0A4R3YKR2-F1
#
_entry.id   AF-A0A4R3YKR2-F1
#
_cell.length_a   1.000
_cell.length_b   1.000
_cell.length_c   1.000
_cell.angle_alpha   90.00
_cell.angle_beta   90.00
_cell.angle_gamma   90.00
#
_symmetry.space_group_name_H-M   'P 1'
#
loop_
_entity.id
_entity.type
_entity.pdbx_description
1 polymer ?
#
loop_
_entity_poly.entity_id
_entity_poly.type
_entity_poly.pdbx_seq_one_letter_code
_entity_poly.pdbx_strand_id
1 'polypeptide(L)'
;MFRMSAAILAVALAGASLTGCHTGNVAAQPKPVAGVVTDMKAFDAFIATHPTVEQFKTTYPDVTLVPPGTMATREMRHDNSRYFAQLDADGRIVGGKFM
;
A
#
# COMPACT_ATOMS: atom_id res chain seq x y z
N MET A 1 -4.65 -49.45 -50.20
CA MET A 1 -5.69 -49.07 -49.21
C MET A 1 -4.94 -48.51 -48.00
N PHE A 2 -5.01 -47.25 -47.56
CA PHE A 2 -6.07 -46.23 -47.54
C PHE A 2 -5.49 -44.83 -47.81
N ARG A 3 -6.36 -43.97 -48.33
CA ARG A 3 -6.08 -42.58 -48.75
C ARG A 3 -6.19 -41.62 -47.56
N MET A 4 -5.55 -40.46 -47.73
CA MET A 4 -5.82 -39.13 -47.14
C MET A 4 -7.04 -39.01 -46.21
N SER A 5 -6.85 -38.37 -45.05
CA SER A 5 -7.66 -37.21 -44.62
C SER A 5 -7.04 -36.54 -43.41
N ALA A 6 -6.68 -35.27 -43.59
CA ALA A 6 -6.39 -34.34 -42.51
C ALA A 6 -7.69 -34.06 -41.74
N ALA A 7 -7.63 -34.10 -40.41
CA ALA A 7 -8.65 -33.53 -39.55
C ALA A 7 -7.97 -32.89 -38.34
N ILE A 8 -7.67 -31.60 -38.53
CA ILE A 8 -7.34 -30.66 -37.47
C ILE A 8 -8.63 -30.46 -36.67
N LEU A 9 -8.65 -30.80 -35.39
CA LEU A 9 -9.70 -30.33 -34.48
C LEU A 9 -9.07 -29.79 -33.20
N ALA A 10 -8.97 -28.47 -33.18
CA ALA A 10 -8.57 -27.66 -32.04
C ALA A 10 -9.61 -27.80 -30.92
N VAL A 11 -9.20 -28.36 -29.79
CA VAL A 11 -9.95 -28.24 -28.53
C VAL A 11 -9.39 -27.03 -27.80
N ALA A 12 -10.07 -25.90 -27.94
CA ALA A 12 -9.87 -24.73 -27.10
C ALA A 12 -10.47 -25.02 -25.72
N LEU A 13 -9.62 -25.35 -24.74
CA LEU A 13 -10.02 -25.35 -23.33
C LEU A 13 -10.17 -23.89 -22.88
N ALA A 14 -11.41 -23.42 -22.85
CA ALA A 14 -11.82 -22.21 -22.15
C ALA A 14 -11.64 -22.43 -20.63
N GLY A 15 -10.46 -22.10 -20.11
CA GLY A 15 -10.19 -22.03 -18.68
C GLY A 15 -10.79 -20.75 -18.09
N ALA A 16 -12.04 -20.83 -17.62
CA ALA A 16 -12.65 -19.82 -16.79
C ALA A 16 -11.89 -19.73 -15.45
N SER A 17 -10.90 -18.85 -15.36
CA SER A 17 -10.34 -18.44 -14.07
C SER A 17 -11.23 -17.34 -13.51
N LEU A 18 -12.11 -17.75 -12.59
CA LEU A 18 -12.77 -16.87 -11.62
C LEU A 18 -11.69 -16.30 -10.67
N THR A 19 -10.91 -15.32 -11.14
CA THR A 19 -10.15 -14.47 -10.22
C THR A 19 -11.16 -13.54 -9.56
N GLY A 20 -11.40 -13.81 -8.28
CA GLY A 20 -12.38 -13.10 -7.47
C GLY A 20 -12.20 -11.59 -7.56
N CYS A 21 -13.29 -10.90 -7.84
CA CYS A 21 -13.41 -9.51 -7.48
C CYS A 21 -13.21 -9.42 -5.97
N HIS A 22 -12.03 -8.98 -5.55
CA HIS A 22 -11.88 -8.40 -4.23
C HIS A 22 -12.82 -7.19 -4.20
N THR A 23 -14.06 -7.40 -3.77
CA THR A 23 -14.89 -6.35 -3.18
C THR A 23 -14.28 -6.05 -1.80
N GLY A 24 -13.03 -5.60 -1.81
CA GLY A 24 -12.50 -4.80 -0.74
C GLY A 24 -13.39 -3.57 -0.72
N ASN A 25 -14.04 -3.35 0.41
CA ASN A 25 -14.76 -2.14 0.73
C ASN A 25 -13.89 -0.97 0.24
N VAL A 26 -14.23 -0.34 -0.89
CA VAL A 26 -13.52 0.85 -1.38
C VAL A 26 -14.00 1.98 -0.49
N ALA A 27 -13.59 1.93 0.79
CA ALA A 27 -13.56 3.09 1.64
C ALA A 27 -12.85 4.15 0.80
N ALA A 28 -13.55 5.26 0.56
CA ALA A 28 -13.08 6.37 -0.24
C ALA A 28 -11.61 6.60 0.13
N GLN A 29 -10.71 6.31 -0.82
CA GLN A 29 -9.28 6.43 -0.55
C GLN A 29 -9.02 7.91 -0.23
N PRO A 30 -8.41 8.21 0.92
CA PRO A 30 -8.09 9.59 1.27
C PRO A 30 -7.36 10.26 0.12
N LYS A 31 -7.75 11.48 -0.22
CA LYS A 31 -7.01 12.26 -1.22
C LYS A 31 -5.56 12.41 -0.74
N PRO A 32 -4.55 12.17 -1.58
CA PRO A 32 -3.16 12.36 -1.20
C PRO A 32 -2.91 13.78 -0.67
N VAL A 33 -2.23 13.88 0.46
CA VAL A 33 -1.76 15.12 1.06
C VAL A 33 -0.37 15.39 0.52
N ALA A 34 -0.25 16.42 -0.31
CA ALA A 34 1.03 16.82 -0.90
C ALA A 34 1.90 17.59 0.12
N GLY A 35 3.20 17.40 0.02
CA GLY A 35 4.21 18.04 0.86
C GLY A 35 4.29 17.45 2.26
N VAL A 36 4.81 18.26 3.19
CA VAL A 36 5.00 17.86 4.58
C VAL A 36 3.71 17.95 5.40
N VAL A 37 3.67 17.28 6.55
CA VAL A 37 2.52 17.32 7.45
C VAL A 37 2.44 18.68 8.16
N THR A 38 1.43 19.46 7.79
CA THR A 38 1.10 20.75 8.43
C THR A 38 -0.12 20.64 9.35
N ASP A 39 -1.10 19.80 9.00
CA ASP A 39 -2.25 19.49 9.83
C ASP A 39 -1.96 18.25 10.70
N MET A 40 -1.38 18.50 11.88
CA MET A 40 -1.06 17.45 12.85
C MET A 40 -2.31 16.72 13.36
N LYS A 41 -3.45 17.41 13.47
CA LYS A 41 -4.68 16.79 13.99
C LYS A 41 -5.25 15.78 12.99
N ALA A 42 -5.26 16.12 11.70
CA ALA A 42 -5.66 15.19 10.65
C ALA A 42 -4.69 14.01 10.56
N PHE A 43 -3.40 14.25 10.71
CA PHE A 43 -2.39 13.20 10.73
C PHE A 43 -2.58 12.24 11.92
N ASP A 44 -2.75 12.75 13.13
CA ASP A 44 -2.98 11.92 14.32
C ASP A 44 -4.26 11.09 14.18
N ALA A 45 -5.33 11.68 13.62
CA ALA A 45 -6.56 10.95 13.32
C ALA A 45 -6.35 9.83 12.29
N PHE A 46 -5.51 10.05 11.28
CA PHE A 46 -5.14 9.02 10.30
C PHE A 46 -4.34 7.89 10.95
N ILE A 47 -3.32 8.20 11.75
CA ILE A 47 -2.52 7.18 12.47
C ILE A 47 -3.41 6.37 13.44
N ALA A 48 -4.39 6.99 14.09
CA ALA A 48 -5.34 6.30 14.97
C ALA A 48 -6.21 5.24 14.25
N THR A 49 -6.27 5.25 12.91
CA THR A 49 -6.93 4.18 12.13
C THR A 49 -6.08 2.90 12.00
N HIS A 50 -4.85 2.93 12.51
CA HIS A 50 -3.83 1.90 12.37
C HIS A 50 -3.57 1.53 10.89
N PRO A 51 -3.12 2.49 10.07
CA PRO A 51 -2.98 2.28 8.64
C PRO A 51 -1.86 1.29 8.32
N THR A 52 -1.97 0.62 7.18
CA THR A 52 -0.84 -0.14 6.64
C THR A 52 0.24 0.81 6.10
N VAL A 53 1.45 0.30 5.91
CA VAL A 53 2.55 1.03 5.26
C VAL A 53 2.15 1.54 3.87
N GLU A 54 1.40 0.75 3.10
CA GLU A 54 0.93 1.15 1.78
C GLU A 54 -0.10 2.28 1.87
N GLN A 55 -1.07 2.19 2.77
CA GLN A 55 -2.04 3.26 3.00
C GLN A 55 -1.38 4.58 3.42
N PHE A 56 -0.33 4.51 4.24
CA PHE A 56 0.47 5.67 4.60
C PHE A 56 1.10 6.30 3.35
N LYS A 57 1.78 5.51 2.52
CA LYS A 57 2.45 6.02 1.30
C LYS A 57 1.48 6.59 0.28
N THR A 58 0.25 6.06 0.20
CA THR A 58 -0.80 6.62 -0.65
C THR A 58 -1.33 7.96 -0.11
N THR A 59 -1.49 8.06 1.21
CA THR A 59 -2.09 9.25 1.85
C THR A 59 -1.08 10.39 2.01
N TYR A 60 0.17 10.08 2.36
CA TYR A 60 1.26 11.03 2.58
C TYR A 60 2.48 10.66 1.72
N PRO A 61 2.39 10.80 0.40
CA PRO A 61 3.43 10.34 -0.54
C PRO A 61 4.78 11.05 -0.36
N ASP A 62 4.77 12.30 0.11
CA ASP A 62 5.98 13.12 0.26
C ASP A 62 6.60 13.00 1.67
N VAL A 63 5.97 12.26 2.58
CA VAL A 63 6.49 12.01 3.93
C VAL A 63 7.30 10.73 3.93
N THR A 64 8.57 10.84 4.32
CA THR A 64 9.44 9.68 4.47
C THR A 64 9.02 8.85 5.67
N LEU A 65 8.45 7.67 5.42
CA LEU A 65 8.15 6.69 6.46
C LEU A 65 9.42 5.89 6.80
N VAL A 66 9.76 5.82 8.08
CA VAL A 66 10.88 5.01 8.60
C VAL A 66 10.33 3.93 9.54
N PRO A 67 10.11 2.70 9.05
CA PRO A 67 9.73 1.56 9.88
C PRO A 67 10.84 1.10 10.84
N PRO A 68 10.49 0.36 11.90
CA PRO A 68 11.48 -0.28 12.78
C PRO A 68 12.48 -1.13 12.01
N GLY A 69 13.76 -1.08 12.41
CA GLY A 69 14.84 -1.81 11.75
C GLY A 69 15.38 -1.15 10.47
N THR A 70 14.77 -0.07 10.00
CA THR A 70 15.29 0.72 8.87
C THR A 70 16.48 1.56 9.33
N MET A 71 17.60 1.44 8.63
CA MET A 71 18.76 2.31 8.87
C MET A 71 18.43 3.72 8.34
N ALA A 72 18.40 4.70 9.23
CA ALA A 72 18.25 6.11 8.89
C ALA A 72 19.46 6.91 9.41
N THR A 73 19.92 7.87 8.63
CA THR A 73 20.94 8.83 9.07
C THR A 73 20.38 9.72 10.18
N ARG A 74 21.22 10.12 11.13
CA ARG A 74 20.87 11.07 12.22
C ARG A 74 20.82 12.52 11.71
N GLU A 75 20.15 12.74 10.60
CA GLU A 75 19.91 14.09 10.08
C GLU A 75 18.77 14.73 10.88
N MET A 76 18.98 15.91 11.46
CA MET A 76 17.93 16.64 12.18
C MET A 76 17.01 17.35 11.17
N ARG A 77 15.69 17.15 11.27
CA ARG A 77 14.70 17.81 10.41
C ARG A 77 13.61 18.46 11.24
N HIS A 78 13.15 19.65 10.83
CA HIS A 78 12.16 20.44 11.59
C HIS A 78 10.85 20.65 10.84
N ASP A 79 10.66 19.97 9.71
CA ASP A 79 9.58 20.23 8.76
C ASP A 79 8.54 19.11 8.70
N ASN A 80 8.54 18.14 9.62
CA ASN A 80 7.66 16.97 9.60
C ASN A 80 7.76 16.15 8.28
N SER A 81 8.89 16.20 7.57
CA SER A 81 9.06 15.43 6.33
C SER A 81 9.34 13.94 6.57
N ARG A 82 9.55 13.51 7.82
CA ARG A 82 9.99 12.14 8.14
C ARG A 82 9.37 11.61 9.42
N TYR A 83 8.64 10.52 9.29
CA TYR A 83 7.92 9.88 10.38
C TYR A 83 8.57 8.55 10.75
N PHE A 84 9.02 8.42 12.00
CA PHE A 84 9.55 7.18 12.56
C PHE A 84 8.41 6.37 13.15
N ALA A 85 7.97 5.35 12.42
CA ALA A 85 6.78 4.58 12.75
C ALA A 85 7.06 3.48 13.79
N GLN A 86 6.08 3.25 14.64
CA GLN A 86 5.93 2.05 15.43
C GLN A 86 4.91 1.13 14.76
N LEU A 87 5.27 -0.14 14.60
CA LEU A 87 4.40 -1.14 13.99
C LEU A 87 3.91 -2.15 15.05
N ASP A 88 2.71 -2.67 14.87
CA ASP A 88 2.23 -3.85 15.60
C ASP A 88 2.73 -5.17 14.98
N ALA A 89 2.26 -6.30 15.50
CA ALA A 89 2.62 -7.64 15.02
C ALA A 89 2.13 -7.92 13.58
N ASP A 90 1.08 -7.23 13.14
CA ASP A 90 0.50 -7.34 11.79
C ASP A 90 1.13 -6.34 10.80
N GLY A 91 2.11 -5.55 11.25
CA GLY A 91 2.80 -4.55 10.44
C GLY A 91 2.00 -3.26 10.21
N ARG A 92 0.95 -3.01 11.01
CA ARG A 92 0.19 -1.76 10.95
C ARG A 92 0.84 -0.68 11.80
N ILE A 93 0.72 0.56 11.36
CA ILE A 93 1.28 1.71 12.05
C ILE A 93 0.39 2.05 13.25
N VAL A 94 0.89 1.84 14.46
CA VAL A 94 0.16 2.14 15.71
C VAL A 94 0.61 3.42 16.40
N GLY A 95 1.65 4.06 15.85
CA GLY A 95 2.20 5.30 16.39
C GLY A 95 3.55 5.64 15.78
N GLY A 96 4.26 6.56 16.43
CA GLY A 96 5.53 7.07 15.94
C GLY A 96 5.76 8.53 16.29
N LYS A 97 6.77 9.14 15.67
CA LYS A 97 7.09 10.56 15.85
C LYS A 97 7.83 11.16 14.67
N PHE A 98 7.68 12.47 14.49
CA PHE A 98 8.56 13.28 13.66
C PHE A 98 9.84 13.65 14.45
N MET A 99 11.00 13.62 13.79
CA MET A 99 12.31 14.01 14.35
C MET A 99 13.22 14.66 13.29
#